data_AF-A0A661HP22-F1
#
_entry.id   AF-A0A661HP22-F1
#
_cell.length_a   1.000
_cell.length_b   1.000
_cell.length_c   1.000
_cell.angle_alpha   90.00
_cell.angle_beta   90.00
_cell.angle_gamma   90.00
#
_symmetry.space_group_name_H-M   'P 1'
#
loop_
_entity.id
_entity.type
_entity.pdbx_description
1 polymer ?
#
loop_
_entity_poly.entity_id
_entity_poly.type
_entity_poly.pdbx_seq_one_letter_code
_entity_poly.pdbx_strand_id
1 'polypeptide(L)'
;MFPSRKYYLLLLSVLFLITSAQATNHKWIAIFAKGTGYTDQAYDSIGSWQEVERVVKKRKSQGYEISSLENGAGIWFVVFTKGVSYTQSHLSRAKNWEELTTLFKEEQQKGYRMLDLERGSGRWVALFAKDDHYTDQTLSMVRSWEDIDFMVRSKWKEGYDVIEIEHGRSTWIA
;
A
#
# COMPACT_ATOMS: atom_id res chain seq x y z
N MET A 1 14.21 -15.12 -35.94
CA MET A 1 12.84 -14.60 -35.76
C MET A 1 12.63 -14.37 -34.27
N PHE A 2 12.68 -13.12 -33.83
CA PHE A 2 12.37 -12.68 -32.47
C PHE A 2 11.34 -11.55 -32.60
N PRO A 3 10.24 -11.52 -31.84
CA PRO A 3 9.26 -10.47 -32.01
C PRO A 3 9.77 -9.16 -31.39
N SER A 4 9.70 -8.10 -32.18
CA SER A 4 9.99 -6.71 -31.82
C SER A 4 9.00 -6.21 -30.76
N ARG A 5 9.48 -5.84 -29.56
CA ARG A 5 8.71 -5.03 -28.61
C ARG A 5 8.73 -3.57 -29.09
N LYS A 6 7.54 -3.01 -29.30
CA LYS A 6 7.36 -1.58 -29.57
C LYS A 6 7.58 -0.80 -28.28
N TYR A 7 8.56 0.10 -28.28
CA TYR A 7 8.78 1.05 -27.19
C TYR A 7 7.73 2.15 -27.28
N TYR A 8 6.87 2.27 -26.26
CA TYR A 8 6.08 3.48 -26.05
C TYR A 8 6.83 4.38 -25.07
N LEU A 9 7.07 5.62 -25.50
CA LEU A 9 7.74 6.67 -24.74
C LEU A 9 7.03 6.92 -23.41
N LEU A 10 7.75 6.73 -22.30
CA LEU A 10 7.36 7.21 -20.98
C LEU A 10 7.87 8.65 -20.83
N LEU A 11 6.96 9.61 -20.76
CA LEU A 11 7.29 11.00 -20.42
C LEU A 11 7.59 11.07 -18.92
N LEU A 12 8.87 10.95 -18.55
CA LEU A 12 9.39 11.30 -17.24
C LEU A 12 9.57 12.82 -17.16
N SER A 13 8.66 13.52 -16.49
CA SER A 13 8.98 14.84 -15.94
C SER A 13 9.57 14.64 -14.54
N VAL A 14 10.88 14.42 -14.47
CA VAL A 14 11.64 14.43 -13.24
C VAL A 14 12.14 15.85 -13.03
N LEU A 15 11.69 16.51 -11.97
CA LEU A 15 12.34 17.71 -11.47
C LEU A 15 13.04 17.35 -10.15
N PHE A 16 14.34 17.11 -10.22
CA PHE A 16 15.20 17.01 -9.06
C PHE A 16 15.67 18.40 -8.65
N LEU A 17 15.52 18.73 -7.37
CA LEU A 17 16.50 19.55 -6.65
C LEU A 17 16.73 18.87 -5.30
N ILE A 18 17.77 18.05 -5.23
CA ILE A 18 18.38 17.64 -3.96
C ILE A 18 19.42 18.69 -3.64
N THR A 19 19.23 19.41 -2.54
CA THR A 19 20.35 19.90 -1.75
C THR A 19 20.16 19.43 -0.32
N SER A 20 21.21 18.77 0.15
CA SER A 20 21.47 18.23 1.48
C SER A 20 21.03 19.13 2.64
N ALA A 21 20.29 18.55 3.59
CA ALA A 21 20.57 18.60 5.04
C ALA A 21 19.35 18.09 5.83
N GLN A 22 19.57 17.02 6.61
CA GLN A 22 18.98 16.76 7.93
C GLN A 22 17.45 16.89 8.10
N ALA A 23 16.81 15.72 8.29
CA ALA A 23 15.68 15.47 9.19
C ALA A 23 14.34 16.23 8.97
N THR A 24 13.22 15.52 9.19
CA THR A 24 11.86 16.04 9.40
C THR A 24 11.07 16.67 8.24
N ASN A 25 11.31 16.31 6.99
CA ASN A 25 10.34 16.62 5.92
C ASN A 25 9.54 15.37 5.55
N HIS A 26 8.55 15.03 6.37
CA HIS A 26 7.53 14.05 5.96
C HIS A 26 6.83 14.60 4.72
N LYS A 27 7.02 13.92 3.59
CA LYS A 27 6.37 14.27 2.33
C LYS A 27 5.44 13.13 1.99
N TRP A 28 4.17 13.44 1.75
CA TRP A 28 3.28 12.52 1.06
C TRP A 28 3.44 12.72 -0.43
N ILE A 29 3.47 11.61 -1.16
CA ILE A 29 3.56 11.61 -2.61
C ILE A 29 2.28 10.96 -3.12
N ALA A 30 1.50 11.70 -3.89
CA ALA A 30 0.31 11.17 -4.54
C ALA A 30 0.59 10.92 -6.02
N ILE A 31 0.21 9.75 -6.51
CA ILE A 31 0.26 9.40 -7.93
C ILE A 31 -1.16 9.52 -8.50
N PHE A 32 -1.31 10.25 -9.60
CA PHE A 32 -2.59 10.49 -10.26
C PHE A 32 -2.64 9.79 -11.61
N ALA A 33 -3.73 9.09 -11.90
CA ALA A 33 -3.96 8.41 -13.17
C ALA A 33 -5.29 8.84 -13.80
N LYS A 34 -5.34 8.90 -15.13
CA LYS A 34 -6.58 9.07 -15.91
C LYS A 34 -7.05 7.72 -16.44
N GLY A 35 -8.37 7.56 -16.63
CA GLY A 35 -8.94 6.34 -17.20
C GLY A 35 -9.02 5.16 -16.24
N THR A 36 -9.06 5.42 -14.92
CA THR A 36 -9.11 4.38 -13.86
C THR A 36 -10.48 3.70 -13.73
N GLY A 37 -11.54 4.30 -14.27
CA GLY A 37 -12.92 3.85 -14.04
C GLY A 37 -13.52 4.34 -12.72
N TYR A 38 -12.76 5.07 -11.89
CA TYR A 38 -13.27 5.65 -10.65
C TYR A 38 -14.35 6.69 -10.94
N THR A 39 -15.44 6.64 -10.17
CA THR A 39 -16.61 7.51 -10.38
C THR A 39 -16.67 8.65 -9.38
N ASP A 40 -16.03 8.51 -8.22
CA ASP A 40 -15.98 9.53 -7.17
C ASP A 40 -14.85 9.22 -6.19
N GLN A 41 -14.22 10.25 -5.63
CA GLN A 41 -13.16 10.11 -4.63
C GLN A 41 -13.31 11.12 -3.49
N ALA A 42 -12.95 10.70 -2.29
CA ALA A 42 -12.84 11.53 -1.10
C ALA A 42 -11.58 11.16 -0.33
N TYR A 43 -11.09 12.07 0.52
CA TYR A 43 -10.02 11.77 1.46
C TYR A 43 -10.31 12.37 2.82
N ASP A 44 -9.66 11.84 3.86
CA ASP A 44 -9.66 12.40 5.20
C ASP A 44 -8.24 12.33 5.80
N SER A 45 -7.78 13.41 6.44
CA SER A 45 -6.47 13.52 7.10
C SER A 45 -6.63 13.62 8.62
N ILE A 46 -6.09 12.66 9.37
CA ILE A 46 -6.51 12.36 10.74
C ILE A 46 -5.32 12.06 11.66
N GLY A 47 -5.28 12.67 12.85
CA GLY A 47 -4.18 12.48 13.82
C GLY A 47 -4.35 11.32 14.81
N SER A 48 -5.49 10.61 14.82
CA SER A 48 -5.74 9.52 15.77
C SER A 48 -6.40 8.30 15.12
N TRP A 49 -6.05 7.11 15.60
CA TRP A 49 -6.59 5.88 15.04
C TRP A 49 -8.11 5.74 15.27
N GLN A 50 -8.62 6.19 16.42
CA GLN A 50 -10.05 6.15 16.72
C GLN A 50 -10.85 6.95 15.70
N GLU A 51 -10.28 8.06 15.24
CA GLU A 51 -10.90 8.90 14.23
C GLU A 51 -10.80 8.27 12.83
N VAL A 52 -9.72 7.54 12.52
CA VAL A 52 -9.62 6.69 11.31
C VAL A 52 -10.80 5.70 11.26
N GLU A 53 -11.04 4.96 12.35
CA GLU A 53 -12.16 4.00 12.43
C GLU A 53 -13.51 4.68 12.19
N ARG A 54 -13.69 5.89 12.75
CA ARG A 54 -14.92 6.68 12.61
C ARG A 54 -15.15 7.12 11.17
N VAL A 55 -14.13 7.68 10.50
CA VAL A 55 -14.28 8.13 9.11
C VAL A 55 -14.44 6.96 8.15
N VAL A 56 -13.74 5.85 8.38
CA VAL A 56 -13.86 4.65 7.54
C VAL A 56 -15.29 4.15 7.59
N LYS A 57 -15.87 4.01 8.79
CA LYS A 57 -17.29 3.62 8.93
C LYS A 57 -18.23 4.58 8.22
N LYS A 58 -18.02 5.90 8.37
CA LYS A 58 -18.83 6.94 7.73
C LYS A 58 -18.75 6.82 6.19
N ARG A 59 -17.56 6.75 5.62
CA ARG A 59 -17.34 6.68 4.16
C ARG A 59 -17.84 5.37 3.57
N LYS A 60 -17.62 4.23 4.24
CA LYS A 60 -18.21 2.94 3.86
C LYS A 60 -19.73 3.00 3.80
N SER A 61 -20.40 3.67 4.76
CA SER A 61 -21.87 3.84 4.73
C SER A 61 -22.37 4.72 3.57
N GLN A 62 -21.48 5.50 2.96
CA GLN A 62 -21.76 6.33 1.78
C GLN A 62 -21.43 5.61 0.45
N GLY A 63 -21.08 4.32 0.52
CA GLY A 63 -20.79 3.46 -0.64
C GLY A 63 -19.38 3.58 -1.19
N TYR A 64 -18.43 4.17 -0.45
CA TYR A 64 -17.01 4.17 -0.84
C TYR A 64 -16.31 2.89 -0.35
N GLU A 65 -15.26 2.50 -1.05
CA GLU A 65 -14.22 1.58 -0.56
C GLU A 65 -12.96 2.38 -0.21
N ILE A 66 -12.11 1.87 0.68
CA ILE A 66 -10.78 2.41 0.96
C ILE A 66 -9.87 2.03 -0.22
N SER A 67 -9.06 2.97 -0.69
CA SER A 67 -8.18 2.74 -1.84
C SER A 67 -6.71 3.08 -1.63
N SER A 68 -6.37 3.77 -0.53
CA SER A 68 -4.99 3.99 -0.11
C SER A 68 -4.98 4.49 1.33
N LEU A 69 -3.93 4.16 2.07
CA LEU A 69 -3.69 4.57 3.45
C LEU A 69 -2.23 4.94 3.63
N GLU A 70 -1.96 6.18 4.03
CA GLU A 70 -0.59 6.66 4.27
C GLU A 70 -0.45 7.17 5.71
N ASN A 71 0.74 7.03 6.30
CA ASN A 71 1.10 7.66 7.56
C ASN A 71 2.38 8.49 7.42
N GLY A 72 2.29 9.77 7.79
CA GLY A 72 3.47 10.62 7.88
C GLY A 72 3.30 11.65 8.99
N ALA A 73 4.37 11.92 9.75
CA ALA A 73 4.35 12.86 10.87
C ALA A 73 3.25 12.57 11.93
N GLY A 74 2.80 11.31 12.06
CA GLY A 74 1.70 10.95 12.97
C GLY A 74 0.30 11.27 12.43
N ILE A 75 0.18 11.69 11.17
CA ILE A 75 -1.10 11.93 10.50
C ILE A 75 -1.36 10.77 9.54
N TRP A 76 -2.56 10.21 9.63
CA TRP A 76 -3.10 9.24 8.68
C TRP A 76 -3.81 9.97 7.53
N PHE A 77 -3.56 9.57 6.31
CA PHE A 77 -4.29 10.01 5.12
C PHE A 77 -4.99 8.82 4.51
N VAL A 78 -6.33 8.84 4.48
CA VAL A 78 -7.13 7.74 3.93
C VAL A 78 -7.84 8.21 2.68
N VAL A 79 -7.63 7.51 1.56
CA VAL A 79 -8.35 7.77 0.31
C VAL A 79 -9.51 6.77 0.20
N PHE A 80 -10.67 7.31 -0.19
CA PHE A 80 -11.91 6.59 -0.38
C PHE A 80 -12.38 6.76 -1.81
N THR A 81 -12.71 5.66 -2.49
CA THR A 81 -13.01 5.67 -3.92
C THR A 81 -14.27 4.85 -4.22
N LYS A 82 -15.12 5.34 -5.13
CA LYS A 82 -16.22 4.60 -5.76
C LYS A 82 -15.82 4.16 -7.17
N GLY A 83 -16.39 3.05 -7.62
CA GLY A 83 -16.07 2.46 -8.93
C GLY A 83 -14.72 1.75 -8.95
N VAL A 84 -14.18 1.37 -7.79
CA VAL A 84 -13.09 0.40 -7.69
C VAL A 84 -13.59 -0.98 -8.13
N SER A 85 -12.67 -1.86 -8.54
CA SER A 85 -13.01 -3.22 -8.97
C SER A 85 -13.19 -4.21 -7.83
N TYR A 86 -12.76 -3.85 -6.61
CA TYR A 86 -12.76 -4.71 -5.44
C TYR A 86 -13.86 -4.30 -4.44
N THR A 87 -14.15 -5.17 -3.48
CA THR A 87 -15.20 -4.98 -2.48
C THR A 87 -14.71 -5.27 -1.07
N GLN A 88 -15.51 -4.93 -0.06
CA GLN A 88 -15.27 -5.30 1.35
C GLN A 88 -13.92 -4.80 1.90
N SER A 89 -13.42 -3.66 1.41
CA SER A 89 -12.19 -3.09 1.92
C SER A 89 -12.27 -2.76 3.40
N HIS A 90 -11.21 -3.08 4.14
CA HIS A 90 -11.10 -2.82 5.58
C HIS A 90 -9.64 -2.71 6.02
N LEU A 91 -9.43 -2.09 7.20
CA LEU A 91 -8.10 -1.95 7.81
C LEU A 91 -7.95 -2.91 8.98
N SER A 92 -6.80 -3.58 9.05
CA SER A 92 -6.42 -4.45 10.16
C SER A 92 -5.03 -4.06 10.69
N ARG A 93 -4.77 -4.29 11.99
CA ARG A 93 -3.53 -3.83 12.63
C ARG A 93 -2.74 -4.95 13.28
N ALA A 94 -1.42 -4.88 13.15
CA ALA A 94 -0.49 -5.80 13.81
C ALA A 94 0.61 -5.01 14.55
N LYS A 95 1.02 -5.46 15.74
CA LYS A 95 2.07 -4.78 16.52
C LYS A 95 3.47 -5.08 16.00
N ASN A 96 3.67 -6.30 15.51
CA ASN A 96 4.96 -6.85 15.11
C ASN A 96 4.80 -7.74 13.86
N TRP A 97 5.93 -8.28 13.38
CA TRP A 97 5.98 -9.13 12.18
C TRP A 97 5.18 -10.43 12.34
N GLU A 98 5.28 -11.09 13.49
CA GLU A 98 4.56 -12.33 13.75
C GLU A 98 3.04 -12.11 13.65
N GLU A 99 2.50 -11.11 14.35
CA GLU A 99 1.09 -10.72 14.26
C GLU A 99 0.69 -10.36 12.82
N LEU A 100 1.55 -9.67 12.06
CA LEU A 100 1.27 -9.29 10.68
C LEU A 100 1.17 -10.53 9.77
N THR A 101 2.10 -11.48 9.90
CA THR A 101 2.09 -12.70 9.08
C THR A 101 0.91 -13.63 9.42
N THR A 102 0.50 -13.69 10.69
CA THR A 102 -0.70 -14.42 11.11
C THR A 102 -1.95 -13.77 10.52
N LEU A 103 -2.10 -12.44 10.70
CA LEU A 103 -3.19 -11.66 10.13
C LEU A 103 -3.30 -11.84 8.61
N PHE A 104 -2.18 -11.73 7.90
CA PHE A 104 -2.13 -11.90 6.44
C PHE A 104 -2.65 -13.28 6.01
N LYS A 105 -2.21 -14.36 6.66
CA LYS A 105 -2.66 -15.72 6.35
C LYS A 105 -4.15 -15.91 6.64
N GLU A 106 -4.63 -15.39 7.76
CA GLU A 106 -6.05 -15.48 8.14
C GLU A 106 -6.94 -14.73 7.14
N GLU A 107 -6.54 -13.53 6.72
CA GLU A 107 -7.29 -12.75 5.72
C GLU A 107 -7.26 -13.42 4.34
N GLN A 108 -6.12 -13.99 3.92
CA GLN A 108 -6.05 -14.77 2.69
C GLN A 108 -6.98 -15.99 2.69
N GLN A 109 -7.09 -16.70 3.83
CA GLN A 109 -8.02 -17.83 3.97
C GLN A 109 -9.49 -17.40 3.87
N LYS A 110 -9.81 -16.17 4.28
CA LYS A 110 -11.15 -15.56 4.13
C LYS A 110 -11.42 -15.01 2.72
N GLY A 111 -10.46 -15.14 1.80
CA GLY A 111 -10.53 -14.67 0.42
C GLY A 111 -10.19 -13.19 0.25
N TYR A 112 -9.55 -12.56 1.24
CA TYR A 112 -9.04 -11.21 1.10
C TYR A 112 -7.61 -11.20 0.55
N ARG A 113 -7.22 -10.04 0.05
CA ARG A 113 -5.89 -9.71 -0.45
C ARG A 113 -5.46 -8.36 0.09
N MET A 114 -4.18 -8.20 0.35
CA MET A 114 -3.59 -6.97 0.87
C MET A 114 -3.35 -6.01 -0.29
N LEU A 115 -3.90 -4.81 -0.21
CA LEU A 115 -3.73 -3.77 -1.23
C LEU A 115 -2.67 -2.74 -0.85
N ASP A 116 -2.47 -2.54 0.45
CA ASP A 116 -1.62 -1.46 0.99
C ASP A 116 -1.16 -1.86 2.41
N LEU A 117 0.02 -1.40 2.82
CA LEU A 117 0.62 -1.66 4.12
C LEU A 117 1.38 -0.43 4.60
N GLU A 118 1.04 0.07 5.78
CA GLU A 118 1.63 1.29 6.32
C GLU A 118 2.06 1.11 7.78
N ARG A 119 3.13 1.81 8.19
CA ARG A 119 3.63 1.84 9.56
C ARG A 119 3.36 3.18 10.24
N GLY A 120 2.27 3.24 10.99
CA GLY A 120 1.91 4.41 11.81
C GLY A 120 1.58 4.09 13.26
N SER A 121 1.78 5.06 14.15
CA SER A 121 1.39 4.97 15.58
C SER A 121 1.88 3.69 16.30
N GLY A 122 3.07 3.19 15.94
CA GLY A 122 3.66 2.00 16.55
C GLY A 122 3.03 0.67 16.12
N ARG A 123 2.22 0.64 15.06
CA ARG A 123 1.59 -0.57 14.50
C ARG A 123 1.74 -0.61 12.98
N TRP A 124 1.74 -1.82 12.43
CA TRP A 124 1.48 -2.09 11.03
C TRP A 124 -0.02 -1.98 10.81
N VAL A 125 -0.42 -1.37 9.72
CA VAL A 125 -1.81 -1.24 9.31
C VAL A 125 -1.92 -1.71 7.87
N ALA A 126 -2.64 -2.80 7.68
CA ALA A 126 -2.84 -3.41 6.37
C ALA A 126 -4.26 -3.10 5.88
N LEU A 127 -4.34 -2.65 4.62
CA LEU A 127 -5.59 -2.54 3.88
C LEU A 127 -5.84 -3.85 3.15
N PHE A 128 -6.97 -4.48 3.42
CA PHE A 128 -7.43 -5.69 2.76
C PHE A 128 -8.70 -5.44 1.95
N ALA A 129 -8.90 -6.16 0.86
CA ALA A 129 -10.15 -6.18 0.08
C ALA A 129 -10.40 -7.57 -0.57
N LYS A 130 -11.62 -7.80 -1.08
CA LYS A 130 -11.99 -8.96 -1.90
C LYS A 130 -12.19 -8.58 -3.35
N ASP A 131 -12.21 -9.58 -4.22
CA ASP A 131 -12.46 -9.41 -5.67
C ASP A 131 -11.45 -8.47 -6.33
N ASP A 132 -10.24 -8.38 -5.76
CA ASP A 132 -9.14 -7.79 -6.50
C ASP A 132 -8.64 -8.78 -7.56
N HIS A 133 -7.70 -8.31 -8.37
CA HIS A 133 -7.15 -9.10 -9.48
C HIS A 133 -6.02 -10.05 -9.02
N TYR A 134 -5.71 -10.10 -7.72
CA TYR A 134 -4.55 -10.82 -7.21
C TYR A 134 -4.93 -12.25 -6.80
N THR A 135 -4.25 -13.23 -7.42
CA THR A 135 -4.48 -14.65 -7.13
C THR A 135 -3.66 -15.10 -5.93
N ASP A 136 -2.34 -15.00 -5.99
CA ASP A 136 -1.43 -15.45 -4.93
C ASP A 136 -0.53 -14.28 -4.49
N GLN A 137 -0.56 -13.96 -3.19
CA GLN A 137 0.29 -12.94 -2.58
C GLN A 137 1.18 -13.58 -1.51
N THR A 138 2.37 -13.01 -1.33
CA THR A 138 3.32 -13.39 -0.28
C THR A 138 3.83 -12.15 0.44
N LEU A 139 4.41 -12.32 1.63
CA LEU A 139 5.08 -11.27 2.38
C LEU A 139 6.50 -11.71 2.70
N SER A 140 7.45 -10.81 2.46
CA SER A 140 8.87 -10.98 2.74
C SER A 140 9.37 -9.80 3.57
N MET A 141 10.33 -10.04 4.47
CA MET A 141 10.93 -8.99 5.29
C MET A 141 12.44 -9.12 5.28
N VAL A 142 13.13 -7.99 5.06
CA VAL A 142 14.59 -7.86 5.22
C VAL A 142 14.92 -6.77 6.24
N ARG A 143 16.06 -6.90 6.93
CA ARG A 143 16.53 -5.93 7.93
C ARG A 143 17.58 -4.96 7.39
N SER A 144 18.13 -5.28 6.24
CA SER A 144 19.18 -4.52 5.58
C SER A 144 18.69 -4.20 4.17
N TRP A 145 18.99 -2.98 3.71
CA TRP A 145 18.66 -2.56 2.36
C TRP A 145 19.46 -3.37 1.32
N GLU A 146 20.68 -3.77 1.67
CA GLU A 146 21.55 -4.59 0.85
C GLU A 146 20.92 -5.96 0.51
N ASP A 147 20.06 -6.49 1.38
CA ASP A 147 19.37 -7.76 1.18
C ASP A 147 18.13 -7.65 0.28
N ILE A 148 17.69 -6.43 -0.06
CA ILE A 148 16.43 -6.23 -0.79
C ILE A 148 16.50 -6.79 -2.22
N ASP A 149 17.63 -6.59 -2.90
CA ASP A 149 17.83 -7.06 -4.28
C ASP A 149 17.73 -8.60 -4.34
N PHE A 150 18.33 -9.27 -3.36
CA PHE A 150 18.27 -10.72 -3.25
C PHE A 150 16.83 -11.20 -3.00
N MET A 151 16.12 -10.59 -2.04
CA MET A 151 14.74 -10.92 -1.72
C MET A 151 13.83 -10.75 -2.94
N VAL A 152 13.87 -9.59 -3.60
CA VAL A 152 13.04 -9.29 -4.78
C VAL A 152 13.33 -10.26 -5.92
N ARG A 153 14.61 -10.48 -6.25
CA ARG A 153 14.98 -11.40 -7.33
C ARG A 153 14.59 -12.85 -7.03
N SER A 154 14.59 -13.27 -5.76
CA SER A 154 14.10 -14.60 -5.38
C SER A 154 12.61 -14.72 -5.67
N LYS A 155 11.81 -13.72 -5.30
CA LYS A 155 10.37 -13.71 -5.55
C LYS A 155 10.00 -13.60 -7.02
N TRP A 156 10.75 -12.85 -7.82
CA TRP A 156 10.60 -12.88 -9.27
C TRP A 156 10.87 -14.25 -9.89
N LYS A 157 11.85 -15.01 -9.37
CA LYS A 157 12.10 -16.40 -9.83
C LYS A 157 10.99 -17.36 -9.45
N GLU A 158 10.27 -17.09 -8.36
CA GLU A 158 9.08 -17.83 -7.94
C GLU A 158 7.81 -17.41 -8.72
N GLY A 159 7.87 -16.35 -9.53
CA GLY A 159 6.76 -15.85 -10.35
C GLY A 159 5.89 -14.78 -9.71
N TYR A 160 6.30 -14.22 -8.56
CA TYR A 160 5.63 -13.08 -7.94
C TYR A 160 6.13 -11.76 -8.51
N ASP A 161 5.26 -10.75 -8.58
CA ASP A 161 5.62 -9.36 -8.86
C ASP A 161 5.61 -8.53 -7.56
N VAL A 162 6.40 -7.45 -7.52
CA VAL A 162 6.34 -6.49 -6.41
C VAL A 162 5.15 -5.56 -6.66
N ILE A 163 4.23 -5.51 -5.69
CA ILE A 163 3.04 -4.64 -5.75
C ILE A 163 3.04 -3.56 -4.69
N GLU A 164 3.77 -3.75 -3.59
CA GLU A 164 3.87 -2.83 -2.46
C GLU A 164 5.24 -2.98 -1.79
N ILE A 165 5.74 -1.91 -1.18
CA ILE A 165 6.93 -1.96 -0.34
C ILE A 165 6.85 -0.90 0.75
N GLU A 166 7.03 -1.33 2.00
CA GLU A 166 6.96 -0.42 3.13
C GLU A 166 8.16 -0.55 4.07
N HIS A 167 8.58 0.59 4.62
CA HIS A 167 9.67 0.66 5.59
C HIS A 167 9.20 1.00 7.01
N GLY A 168 9.44 0.09 7.94
CA GLY A 168 9.09 0.28 9.34
C GLY A 168 10.08 -0.39 10.29
N ARG A 169 10.44 0.29 11.40
CA ARG A 169 11.33 -0.23 12.46
C ARG A 169 12.66 -0.82 11.94
N SER A 170 13.31 -0.15 11.01
CA SER A 170 14.56 -0.62 10.40
C SER A 170 14.41 -1.95 9.65
N THR A 171 13.22 -2.20 9.11
CA THR A 171 12.93 -3.35 8.26
C THR A 171 12.16 -2.89 7.03
N TRP A 172 12.37 -3.60 5.92
CA TRP A 172 11.65 -3.42 4.66
C TRP A 172 10.77 -4.64 4.45
N ILE A 173 9.49 -4.41 4.19
CA ILE A 173 8.48 -5.44 3.90
C ILE A 173 8.02 -5.27 2.45
N ALA A 174 7.92 -6.37 1.72
CA ALA A 174 7.40 -6.43 0.35
C ALA A 174 6.61 -7.72 0.12
#